data_AF-A0A847MF17-F1
#
_entry.id   AF-A0A847MF17-F1
#
_cell.length_a   1.000
_cell.length_b   1.000
_cell.length_c   1.000
_cell.angle_alpha   90.00
_cell.angle_beta   90.00
_cell.angle_gamma   90.00
#
_symmetry.space_group_name_H-M   'P 1'
#
loop_
_entity.id
_entity.type
_entity.pdbx_description
1 polymer ?
#
loop_
_entity_poly.entity_id
_entity_poly.type
_entity_poly.pdbx_seq_one_letter_code
_entity_poly.pdbx_strand_id
1 'polypeptide(L)'
;MKKSYPFLLGIACIIFLVVLAGCMTMSFGEKGTVRGRVEGNNGPLQGVRVESGNQVVFTNEAGEFLLEDISSGAQYIFFSCEGYSGTMVQVTVVKGNEVLISPDGIIILSLSSESNDYEYLVSLYQLGFYERSFLEAEEYQKRYFGSHLIPNVSFIKGASSYYLGNYQIAISILNDMVKSYPDNEFADDGQYLLARCHGQGLNQWWDAINEYKNLIQNYPQSEFIGVAYYEMGDCYYILESYSNASIAYDQARSFGGEVEKKSTYGLAHCFYKLELFYKAASLFAEYVQKYPNDEFADDAQYFEGASWYRRDDYQLALEAFDKSIVQYPNGTWYNGIFIAPASMFNKGLCLEKVGRYSEAYQLYLDIIRKYPGAKWADGTSLIDSTKYRIELLKNTVL
;
A
#
# COMPACT_ATOMS: atom_id res chain seq x y z
N MET A 1 27.50 14.82 13.42
CA MET A 1 26.29 15.65 13.22
C MET A 1 25.62 15.15 11.95
N LYS A 2 24.67 14.24 12.08
CA LYS A 2 23.92 13.68 10.96
C LYS A 2 23.02 14.80 10.40
N LYS A 3 23.20 15.18 9.14
CA LYS A 3 22.18 15.95 8.41
C LYS A 3 20.99 15.00 8.25
N SER A 4 19.94 15.25 9.00
CA SER A 4 18.64 14.62 8.80
C SER A 4 18.10 15.11 7.45
N TYR A 5 18.09 14.23 6.46
CA TYR A 5 17.27 14.42 5.26
C TYR A 5 15.91 13.78 5.58
N PRO A 6 14.83 14.56 5.71
CA PRO A 6 13.51 14.04 6.02
C PRO A 6 12.88 13.56 4.72
N PHE A 7 13.35 12.46 4.15
CA PHE A 7 12.87 12.01 2.84
C PHE A 7 12.98 10.50 2.73
N LEU A 8 11.91 9.79 3.09
CA LEU A 8 11.47 8.52 2.45
C LEU A 8 10.19 7.94 3.06
N LEU A 9 9.81 8.27 4.30
CA LEU A 9 8.60 7.72 4.92
C LEU A 9 7.27 8.46 4.67
N GLY A 10 7.26 9.55 3.91
CA GLY A 10 6.08 10.41 3.77
C GLY A 10 5.19 10.19 2.54
N ILE A 11 5.68 9.55 1.48
CA ILE A 11 5.04 9.69 0.16
C ILE A 11 4.15 8.49 -0.21
N ALA A 12 4.36 7.32 0.38
CA ALA A 12 3.51 6.14 0.13
C ALA A 12 2.05 6.34 0.61
N CYS A 13 1.80 7.18 1.63
CA CYS A 13 0.44 7.49 2.09
C CYS A 13 -0.22 8.67 1.38
N ILE A 14 0.54 9.55 0.72
CA ILE A 14 -0.04 10.73 0.04
C ILE A 14 -0.45 10.40 -1.41
N ILE A 15 0.23 9.46 -2.07
CA ILE A 15 -0.09 9.09 -3.45
C ILE A 15 -1.41 8.32 -3.56
N PHE A 16 -1.83 7.56 -2.53
CA PHE A 16 -3.08 6.80 -2.60
C PHE A 16 -4.35 7.68 -2.49
N LEU A 17 -4.24 8.89 -1.92
CA LEU A 17 -5.36 9.79 -1.70
C LEU A 17 -5.67 10.72 -2.88
N VAL A 18 -4.77 10.83 -3.87
CA VAL A 18 -4.99 11.66 -5.07
C VAL A 18 -5.60 10.86 -6.24
N VAL A 19 -5.53 9.51 -6.20
CA VAL A 19 -6.01 8.67 -7.32
C VAL A 19 -7.53 8.43 -7.29
N LEU A 20 -8.23 8.69 -6.17
CA LEU A 20 -9.65 8.34 -6.01
C LEU A 20 -10.66 9.50 -6.13
N ALA A 21 -10.22 10.72 -6.44
CA ALA A 21 -11.11 11.86 -6.71
C ALA A 21 -11.31 12.17 -8.21
N GLY A 22 -11.07 11.20 -9.10
CA GLY A 22 -11.07 11.40 -10.56
C GLY A 22 -11.94 10.45 -11.38
N CYS A 23 -12.66 9.51 -10.78
CA CYS A 23 -13.57 8.63 -11.54
C CYS A 23 -14.98 9.22 -11.60
N MET A 24 -15.19 10.14 -12.55
CA MET A 24 -16.40 10.21 -13.40
C MET A 24 -16.37 11.48 -14.26
N THR A 25 -15.48 11.50 -15.26
CA THR A 25 -15.80 11.87 -16.66
C THR A 25 -14.62 11.45 -17.51
N MET A 26 -14.77 10.41 -18.33
CA MET A 26 -13.88 10.22 -19.46
C MET A 26 -14.17 11.34 -20.46
N SER A 27 -13.54 12.52 -20.27
CA SER A 27 -13.50 13.53 -21.32
C SER A 27 -12.61 13.00 -22.43
N PHE A 28 -13.19 12.70 -23.58
CA PHE A 28 -12.39 12.51 -24.80
C PHE A 28 -11.54 13.76 -25.03
N GLY A 29 -10.24 13.61 -24.74
CA GLY A 29 -9.08 14.41 -25.14
C GLY A 29 -9.32 15.85 -25.56
N GLU A 30 -9.53 16.73 -24.59
CA GLU A 30 -9.30 18.16 -24.81
C GLU A 30 -7.78 18.37 -24.88
N LYS A 31 -7.28 18.73 -26.07
CA LYS A 31 -5.85 18.87 -26.34
C LYS A 31 -5.44 20.35 -26.42
N GLY A 32 -4.19 20.63 -26.14
CA GLY A 32 -3.55 21.92 -26.32
C GLY A 32 -2.14 21.77 -26.90
N THR A 33 -1.45 22.90 -27.05
CA THR A 33 -0.11 22.96 -27.65
C THR A 33 0.86 23.51 -26.63
N VAL A 34 2.06 22.94 -26.54
CA VAL A 34 3.15 23.47 -25.72
C VAL A 34 4.32 23.83 -26.61
N ARG A 35 4.83 25.05 -26.47
CA ARG A 35 6.02 25.48 -27.20
C ARG A 35 7.07 26.05 -26.27
N GLY A 36 8.30 26.05 -26.73
CA GLY A 36 9.39 26.67 -26.01
C GLY A 36 10.69 26.66 -26.80
N ARG A 37 11.72 27.23 -26.19
CA ARG A 37 13.09 27.18 -26.65
C ARG A 37 13.97 26.51 -25.61
N VAL A 38 14.92 25.71 -26.06
CA VAL A 38 15.93 25.10 -25.21
C VAL A 38 17.28 25.73 -25.49
N GLU A 39 17.96 26.14 -24.42
CA GLU A 39 19.28 26.74 -24.45
C GLU A 39 20.24 25.97 -23.56
N GLY A 40 21.53 26.02 -23.90
CA GLY A 40 22.62 25.64 -23.03
C GLY A 40 23.42 26.88 -22.63
N ASN A 41 24.56 26.67 -21.97
CA ASN A 41 25.41 27.76 -21.49
C ASN A 41 25.90 28.72 -22.59
N ASN A 42 25.88 28.30 -23.86
CA ASN A 42 26.41 29.05 -25.01
C ASN A 42 25.34 29.42 -26.05
N GLY A 43 24.05 29.36 -25.70
CA GLY A 43 22.94 29.72 -26.59
C GLY A 43 22.04 28.54 -26.96
N PRO A 44 21.23 28.65 -28.03
CA PRO A 44 20.24 27.66 -28.40
C PRO A 44 20.82 26.28 -28.71
N LEU A 45 20.10 25.23 -28.30
CA LEU A 45 20.49 23.85 -28.54
C LEU A 45 19.62 23.22 -29.62
N GLN A 46 20.22 22.80 -30.72
CA GLN A 46 19.58 22.02 -31.77
C GLN A 46 19.56 20.53 -31.41
N GLY A 47 18.50 19.82 -31.79
CA GLY A 47 18.41 18.37 -31.64
C GLY A 47 18.16 17.90 -30.22
N VAL A 48 17.77 18.79 -29.29
CA VAL A 48 17.29 18.39 -27.96
C VAL A 48 16.01 17.58 -28.16
N ARG A 49 15.99 16.37 -27.64
CA ARG A 49 14.81 15.52 -27.63
C ARG A 49 13.86 16.01 -26.54
N VAL A 50 12.63 16.35 -26.92
CA VAL A 50 11.57 16.86 -26.05
C VAL A 50 10.40 15.88 -26.08
N GLU A 51 9.96 15.44 -24.91
CA GLU A 51 8.96 14.37 -24.81
C GLU A 51 7.83 14.70 -23.85
N SER A 52 6.61 14.28 -24.22
CA SER A 52 5.43 14.34 -23.34
C SER A 52 4.47 13.22 -23.71
N GLY A 53 4.22 12.30 -22.77
CA GLY A 53 3.47 11.07 -23.05
C GLY A 53 4.12 10.28 -24.19
N ASN A 54 3.37 10.04 -25.28
CA ASN A 54 3.87 9.32 -26.46
C ASN A 54 4.47 10.24 -27.53
N GLN A 55 4.48 11.55 -27.33
CA GLN A 55 5.03 12.49 -28.29
C GLN A 55 6.51 12.75 -28.06
N VAL A 56 7.24 12.82 -29.16
CA VAL A 56 8.67 13.07 -29.20
C VAL A 56 8.93 14.05 -30.33
N VAL A 57 9.51 15.20 -30.02
CA VAL A 57 9.96 16.18 -31.01
C VAL A 57 11.41 16.57 -30.74
N PHE A 58 12.04 17.22 -31.70
CA PHE A 58 13.42 17.69 -31.59
C PHE A 58 13.49 19.19 -31.85
N THR A 59 14.36 19.89 -31.11
CA THR A 59 14.54 21.33 -31.30
C THR A 59 15.23 21.65 -32.64
N ASN A 60 14.82 22.75 -33.25
CA ASN A 60 15.42 23.27 -34.50
C ASN A 60 16.75 24.01 -34.23
N GLU A 61 17.36 24.62 -35.27
CA GLU A 61 18.61 25.41 -35.15
C GLU A 61 18.51 26.59 -34.18
N ALA A 62 17.31 27.15 -34.00
CA ALA A 62 17.03 28.21 -33.03
C ALA A 62 16.69 27.67 -31.63
N GLY A 63 16.80 26.36 -31.40
CA GLY A 63 16.48 25.69 -30.14
C GLY A 63 14.98 25.55 -29.87
N GLU A 64 14.12 25.86 -30.83
CA GLU A 64 12.66 25.89 -30.62
C GLU A 64 12.04 24.52 -30.84
N PHE A 65 11.00 24.20 -30.06
CA PHE A 65 10.17 23.01 -30.22
C PHE A 65 8.68 23.35 -30.13
N LEU A 66 7.86 22.47 -30.69
CA LEU A 66 6.40 22.52 -30.63
C LEU A 66 5.86 21.11 -30.35
N LEU A 67 5.19 20.94 -29.22
CA LEU A 67 4.41 19.75 -28.88
C LEU A 67 2.95 20.06 -29.14
N GLU A 68 2.38 19.47 -30.19
CA GLU A 68 0.97 19.63 -30.51
C GLU A 68 0.15 18.58 -29.76
N ASP A 69 -1.18 18.70 -29.73
CA ASP A 69 -2.04 17.58 -29.37
C ASP A 69 -1.83 16.96 -27.95
N ILE A 70 -1.31 17.74 -27.01
CA ILE A 70 -1.04 17.32 -25.64
C ILE A 70 -2.31 17.40 -24.78
N SER A 71 -2.59 16.36 -23.99
CA SER A 71 -3.74 16.32 -23.09
C SER A 71 -3.77 17.51 -22.12
N SER A 72 -4.93 18.16 -21.99
CA SER A 72 -5.12 19.25 -21.04
C SER A 72 -4.88 18.82 -19.59
N GLY A 73 -4.49 19.76 -18.74
CA GLY A 73 -4.13 19.53 -17.33
C GLY A 73 -2.63 19.56 -17.10
N ALA A 74 -2.20 19.11 -15.93
CA ALA A 74 -0.78 19.05 -15.58
C ALA A 74 -0.06 17.95 -16.37
N GLN A 75 0.96 18.33 -17.13
CA GLN A 75 1.77 17.45 -17.96
C GLN A 75 3.25 17.63 -17.63
N TYR A 76 4.00 16.53 -17.65
CA TYR A 76 5.45 16.57 -17.50
C TYR A 76 6.10 16.48 -18.88
N ILE A 77 6.99 17.43 -19.15
CA ILE A 77 7.78 17.49 -20.38
C ILE A 77 9.23 17.20 -20.03
N PHE A 78 9.81 16.22 -20.72
CA PHE A 78 11.17 15.75 -20.50
C PHE A 78 12.10 16.25 -21.60
N PHE A 79 13.32 16.59 -21.23
CA PHE A 79 14.34 17.09 -22.13
C PHE A 79 15.61 16.26 -21.97
N SER A 80 16.15 15.78 -23.08
CA SER A 80 17.43 15.04 -23.11
C SER A 80 18.26 15.48 -24.31
N CYS A 81 19.55 15.71 -24.09
CA CYS A 81 20.50 16.10 -25.13
C CYS A 81 21.89 15.55 -24.77
N GLU A 82 22.61 15.01 -25.75
CA GLU A 82 23.96 14.49 -25.54
C GLU A 82 24.90 15.58 -25.00
N GLY A 83 25.66 15.25 -23.95
CA GLY A 83 26.54 16.21 -23.26
C GLY A 83 25.86 17.11 -22.23
N TYR A 84 24.53 17.03 -22.09
CA TYR A 84 23.75 17.79 -21.11
C TYR A 84 23.06 16.84 -20.11
N SER A 85 22.84 17.33 -18.89
CA SER A 85 21.97 16.66 -17.94
C SER A 85 20.52 16.73 -18.40
N GLY A 86 19.79 15.62 -18.24
CA GLY A 86 18.36 15.64 -18.47
C GLY A 86 17.65 16.61 -17.51
N THR A 87 16.47 17.07 -17.91
CA THR A 87 15.59 17.83 -17.02
C THR A 87 14.13 17.55 -17.35
N MET A 88 13.25 17.89 -16.42
CA MET A 88 11.81 17.81 -16.64
C MET A 88 11.10 19.02 -16.05
N VAL A 89 10.00 19.41 -16.70
CA VAL A 89 9.19 20.56 -16.31
C VAL A 89 7.74 20.16 -16.31
N GLN A 90 7.02 20.54 -15.25
CA GLN A 90 5.56 20.41 -15.23
C GLN A 90 4.93 21.67 -15.84
N VAL A 91 4.11 21.48 -16.87
CA VAL A 91 3.33 22.54 -17.52
C VAL A 91 1.84 22.24 -17.38
N THR A 92 1.02 23.28 -17.22
CA THR A 92 -0.44 23.13 -17.27
C THR A 92 -0.93 23.43 -18.68
N VAL A 93 -1.35 22.39 -19.39
CA VAL A 93 -1.86 22.50 -20.77
C VAL A 93 -3.32 22.91 -20.73
N VAL A 94 -3.64 23.98 -21.45
CA VAL A 94 -5.02 24.49 -21.54
C VAL A 94 -5.61 24.10 -22.89
N LYS A 95 -6.84 23.56 -22.87
CA LYS A 95 -7.56 23.17 -24.08
C LYS A 95 -7.56 24.28 -25.13
N GLY A 96 -7.18 23.92 -26.36
CA GLY A 96 -7.27 24.79 -27.53
C GLY A 96 -6.34 26.00 -27.51
N ASN A 97 -5.48 26.10 -26.49
CA ASN A 97 -4.53 27.18 -26.33
C ASN A 97 -3.10 26.67 -26.54
N GLU A 98 -2.28 27.57 -27.04
CA GLU A 98 -0.83 27.43 -27.00
C GLU A 98 -0.31 27.94 -25.65
N VAL A 99 0.51 27.13 -24.99
CA VAL A 99 1.13 27.42 -23.69
C VAL A 99 2.64 27.44 -23.84
N LEU A 100 3.30 28.41 -23.20
CA LEU A 100 4.76 28.44 -23.13
C LEU A 100 5.27 27.45 -22.08
N ILE A 101 6.40 26.81 -22.35
CA ILE A 101 7.03 25.83 -21.46
C ILE A 101 7.38 26.38 -20.07
N SER A 102 7.67 27.68 -19.99
CA SER A 102 8.03 28.45 -18.80
C SER A 102 7.53 29.89 -18.99
N PRO A 103 7.54 30.75 -17.95
CA PRO A 103 7.09 32.15 -18.08
C PRO A 103 7.80 32.97 -19.15
N ASP A 104 9.09 32.70 -19.40
CA ASP A 104 9.90 33.31 -20.46
C ASP A 104 9.97 32.45 -21.75
N GLY A 105 9.39 31.25 -21.73
CA GLY A 105 9.40 30.29 -22.83
C GLY A 105 10.73 29.60 -23.05
N ILE A 106 11.70 29.72 -22.14
CA ILE A 106 13.06 29.17 -22.26
C ILE A 106 13.32 28.14 -21.16
N ILE A 107 13.87 26.98 -21.55
CA ILE A 107 14.46 25.99 -20.66
C ILE A 107 15.98 25.98 -20.85
N ILE A 108 16.71 26.01 -19.74
CA ILE A 108 18.18 25.97 -19.74
C ILE A 108 18.64 24.57 -19.35
N LEU A 109 19.34 23.88 -20.25
CA LEU A 109 20.03 22.63 -19.95
C LEU A 109 21.43 22.91 -19.42
N SER A 110 21.74 22.29 -18.29
CA SER A 110 23.09 22.30 -17.73
C SER A 110 23.95 21.22 -18.39
N LEU A 111 25.24 21.51 -18.55
CA LEU A 111 26.20 20.49 -18.99
C LEU A 111 26.16 19.29 -18.03
N SER A 112 26.31 18.09 -18.61
CA SER A 112 26.36 16.87 -17.83
C SER A 112 27.49 16.93 -16.80
N SER A 113 27.12 16.65 -15.56
CA SER A 113 28.04 16.49 -14.44
C SER A 113 27.46 15.45 -13.49
N GLU A 114 28.33 14.82 -12.71
CA GLU A 114 27.92 13.78 -11.76
C GLU A 114 26.81 14.27 -10.82
N SER A 115 26.93 15.50 -10.31
CA SER A 115 25.91 16.11 -9.43
C SER A 115 24.58 16.31 -10.14
N ASN A 116 24.59 16.94 -11.32
CA ASN A 116 23.36 17.26 -12.04
C ASN A 116 22.64 16.00 -12.53
N ASP A 117 23.40 15.01 -13.02
CA ASP A 117 22.85 13.75 -13.51
C ASP A 117 22.26 12.93 -12.35
N TYR A 118 22.91 12.94 -11.19
CA TYR A 118 22.38 12.33 -9.98
C TYR A 118 21.10 13.02 -9.50
N GLU A 119 21.06 14.35 -9.47
CA GLU A 119 19.88 15.13 -9.08
C GLU A 119 18.68 14.87 -10.01
N TYR A 120 18.93 14.80 -11.32
CA TYR A 120 17.89 14.45 -12.30
C TYR A 120 17.35 13.03 -12.07
N LEU A 121 18.25 12.05 -11.88
CA LEU A 121 17.88 10.67 -11.57
C LEU A 121 17.01 10.57 -10.30
N VAL A 122 17.42 11.25 -9.23
CA VAL A 122 16.67 11.30 -7.96
C VAL A 122 15.30 11.93 -8.18
N SER A 123 15.22 13.02 -8.95
CA SER A 123 13.95 13.68 -9.25
C SER A 123 12.99 12.76 -10.02
N LEU A 124 13.49 11.99 -10.99
CA LEU A 124 12.70 11.00 -11.73
C LEU A 124 12.14 9.93 -10.79
N TYR A 125 12.98 9.41 -9.89
CA TYR A 125 12.58 8.42 -8.90
C TYR A 125 11.49 8.95 -7.95
N GLN A 126 11.71 10.14 -7.37
CA GLN A 126 10.80 10.76 -6.40
C GLN A 126 9.43 11.08 -7.00
N LEU A 127 9.38 11.43 -8.28
CA LEU A 127 8.14 11.70 -9.00
C LEU A 127 7.47 10.44 -9.56
N GLY A 128 8.06 9.26 -9.35
CA GLY A 128 7.49 7.98 -9.77
C GLY A 128 7.69 7.65 -11.26
N PHE A 129 8.59 8.36 -11.95
CA PHE A 129 8.98 8.04 -13.34
C PHE A 129 9.98 6.88 -13.37
N TYR A 130 9.58 5.73 -12.81
CA TYR A 130 10.47 4.60 -12.53
C TYR A 130 11.13 4.01 -13.78
N GLU A 131 10.44 3.99 -14.93
CA GLU A 131 11.05 3.53 -16.18
C GLU A 131 12.20 4.44 -16.63
N ARG A 132 11.99 5.77 -16.63
CA ARG A 132 13.04 6.75 -16.93
C ARG A 132 14.15 6.72 -15.89
N SER A 133 13.79 6.63 -14.61
CA SER A 133 14.74 6.54 -13.50
C SER A 133 15.63 5.31 -13.62
N PHE A 134 15.06 4.15 -13.97
CA PHE A 134 15.82 2.93 -14.20
C PHE A 134 16.86 3.11 -15.32
N LEU A 135 16.44 3.63 -16.47
CA LEU A 135 17.31 3.84 -17.63
C LEU A 135 18.42 4.86 -17.32
N GLU A 136 18.08 5.98 -16.67
CA GLU A 136 19.08 6.97 -16.29
C GLU A 136 20.06 6.47 -15.23
N ALA A 137 19.63 5.57 -14.33
CA ALA A 137 20.55 4.90 -13.42
C ALA A 137 21.56 4.01 -14.17
N GLU A 138 21.16 3.36 -15.27
CA GLU A 138 22.09 2.58 -16.10
C GLU A 138 23.12 3.47 -16.80
N GLU A 139 22.68 4.59 -17.37
CA GLU A 139 23.57 5.55 -18.01
C GLU A 139 24.52 6.21 -17.01
N TYR A 140 24.02 6.57 -15.83
CA TYR A 140 24.85 7.08 -14.74
C TYR A 140 25.96 6.10 -14.37
N GLN A 141 25.63 4.82 -14.15
CA GLN A 141 26.62 3.78 -13.78
C GLN A 141 27.69 3.58 -14.86
N LYS A 142 27.31 3.67 -16.14
CA LYS A 142 28.26 3.59 -17.27
C LYS A 142 29.19 4.81 -17.32
N ARG A 143 28.64 6.01 -17.12
CA ARG A 143 29.36 7.28 -17.22
C ARG A 143 30.29 7.54 -16.04
N TYR A 144 29.83 7.23 -14.83
CA TYR A 144 30.52 7.54 -13.57
C TYR A 144 30.98 6.28 -12.83
N PHE A 145 31.67 5.39 -13.56
CA PHE A 145 32.19 4.15 -12.98
C PHE A 145 33.12 4.44 -11.78
N GLY A 146 32.85 3.77 -10.64
CA GLY A 146 33.63 3.94 -9.41
C GLY A 146 33.23 5.17 -8.56
N SER A 147 32.16 5.88 -8.92
CA SER A 147 31.61 6.95 -8.10
C SER A 147 31.22 6.48 -6.69
N HIS A 148 31.40 7.35 -5.70
CA HIS A 148 30.92 7.12 -4.32
C HIS A 148 29.39 7.08 -4.21
N LEU A 149 28.67 7.55 -5.23
CA LEU A 149 27.20 7.53 -5.33
C LEU A 149 26.67 6.25 -5.97
N ILE A 150 27.53 5.35 -6.47
CA ILE A 150 27.12 4.07 -7.08
C ILE A 150 26.18 3.24 -6.19
N PRO A 151 26.37 3.13 -4.86
CA PRO A 151 25.42 2.42 -4.01
C PRO A 151 24.02 3.07 -4.00
N ASN A 152 23.96 4.40 -3.94
CA ASN A 152 22.69 5.15 -3.95
C ASN A 152 21.97 5.00 -5.30
N VAL A 153 22.72 5.05 -6.41
CA VAL A 153 22.19 4.83 -7.75
C VAL A 153 21.72 3.37 -7.93
N SER A 154 22.46 2.41 -7.39
CA SER A 154 22.05 1.00 -7.39
C SER A 154 20.75 0.78 -6.62
N PHE A 155 20.59 1.45 -5.46
CA PHE A 155 19.33 1.45 -4.74
C PHE A 155 18.19 2.03 -5.59
N ILE A 156 18.34 3.22 -6.17
CA ILE A 156 17.32 3.85 -7.03
C ILE A 156 16.93 2.94 -8.20
N LYS A 157 17.91 2.30 -8.84
CA LYS A 157 17.67 1.34 -9.94
C LYS A 157 16.88 0.12 -9.47
N GLY A 158 17.27 -0.47 -8.34
CA GLY A 158 16.59 -1.62 -7.74
C GLY A 158 15.17 -1.29 -7.28
N ALA A 159 14.99 -0.15 -6.62
CA ALA A 159 13.69 0.35 -6.18
C ALA A 159 12.78 0.69 -7.37
N SER A 160 13.30 1.33 -8.42
CA SER A 160 12.55 1.56 -9.66
C SER A 160 12.09 0.23 -10.30
N SER A 161 12.95 -0.79 -10.30
CA SER A 161 12.58 -2.12 -10.78
C SER A 161 11.47 -2.75 -9.94
N TYR A 162 11.49 -2.57 -8.61
CA TYR A 162 10.43 -3.03 -7.71
C TYR A 162 9.09 -2.38 -8.05
N TYR A 163 9.05 -1.05 -8.20
CA TYR A 163 7.81 -0.33 -8.51
C TYR A 163 7.27 -0.60 -9.91
N LEU A 164 8.13 -1.02 -10.85
CA LEU A 164 7.73 -1.50 -12.17
C LEU A 164 7.20 -2.95 -12.15
N GLY A 165 7.22 -3.63 -11.00
CA GLY A 165 6.85 -5.04 -10.88
C GLY A 165 7.91 -6.01 -11.40
N ASN A 166 9.10 -5.52 -11.75
CA ASN A 166 10.23 -6.30 -12.22
C ASN A 166 10.99 -6.91 -11.03
N TYR A 167 10.29 -7.68 -10.19
CA TYR A 167 10.79 -8.15 -8.89
C TYR A 167 12.09 -8.95 -9.00
N GLN A 168 12.25 -9.79 -10.04
CA GLN A 168 13.48 -10.57 -10.20
C GLN A 168 14.71 -9.70 -10.50
N ILE A 169 14.53 -8.63 -11.29
CA ILE A 169 15.58 -7.65 -11.59
C ILE A 169 15.89 -6.84 -10.34
N ALA A 170 14.85 -6.39 -9.62
CA ALA A 170 14.99 -5.69 -8.35
C ALA A 170 15.79 -6.53 -7.34
N ILE A 171 15.46 -7.82 -7.18
CA ILE A 171 16.17 -8.74 -6.30
C ILE A 171 17.65 -8.81 -6.65
N SER A 172 17.99 -8.99 -7.93
CA SER A 172 19.40 -9.06 -8.35
C SER A 172 20.16 -7.80 -7.96
N ILE A 173 19.60 -6.62 -8.29
CA ILE A 173 20.27 -5.34 -8.07
C ILE A 173 20.40 -5.03 -6.57
N LEU A 174 19.31 -5.18 -5.81
CA LEU A 174 19.29 -4.86 -4.39
C LEU A 174 20.16 -5.82 -3.57
N ASN A 175 20.16 -7.11 -3.90
CA ASN A 175 21.02 -8.10 -3.25
C ASN A 175 22.50 -7.78 -3.44
N ASP A 176 22.90 -7.43 -4.67
CA ASP A 176 24.28 -7.08 -4.97
C ASP A 176 24.69 -5.77 -4.27
N MET A 177 23.79 -4.80 -4.21
CA MET A 177 23.99 -3.54 -3.49
C MET A 177 24.17 -3.76 -1.99
N VAL A 178 23.26 -4.47 -1.32
CA VAL A 178 23.32 -4.72 0.12
C VAL A 178 24.55 -5.54 0.51
N LYS A 179 24.93 -6.53 -0.31
CA LYS A 179 26.15 -7.34 -0.07
C LYS A 179 27.43 -6.54 -0.25
N SER A 180 27.48 -5.67 -1.26
CA SER A 180 28.70 -4.92 -1.60
C SER A 180 28.89 -3.69 -0.72
N TYR A 181 27.79 -3.10 -0.26
CA TYR A 181 27.78 -1.83 0.48
C TYR A 181 26.87 -1.91 1.72
N PRO A 182 27.14 -2.82 2.67
CA PRO A 182 26.29 -3.01 3.85
C PRO A 182 26.23 -1.78 4.76
N ASP A 183 27.25 -0.91 4.75
CA ASP A 183 27.26 0.32 5.57
C ASP A 183 26.65 1.54 4.86
N ASN A 184 26.09 1.36 3.65
CA ASN A 184 25.47 2.46 2.89
C ASN A 184 24.17 2.96 3.55
N GLU A 185 23.86 4.24 3.34
CA GLU A 185 22.66 4.88 3.91
C GLU A 185 21.33 4.27 3.45
N PHE A 186 21.30 3.58 2.30
CA PHE A 186 20.13 2.87 1.77
C PHE A 186 20.23 1.35 1.91
N ALA A 187 21.20 0.84 2.68
CA ALA A 187 21.40 -0.61 2.79
C ALA A 187 20.22 -1.29 3.50
N ASP A 188 19.62 -0.63 4.48
CA ASP A 188 18.41 -1.12 5.16
C ASP A 188 17.15 -0.94 4.29
N ASP A 189 16.99 0.18 3.57
CA ASP A 189 15.94 0.32 2.54
C ASP A 189 16.01 -0.79 1.48
N GLY A 190 17.21 -1.09 0.98
CA GLY A 190 17.44 -2.13 -0.01
C GLY A 190 17.12 -3.51 0.54
N GLN A 191 17.54 -3.80 1.77
CA GLN A 191 17.24 -5.06 2.46
C GLN A 191 15.74 -5.22 2.74
N TYR A 192 15.04 -4.14 3.07
CA TYR A 192 13.59 -4.12 3.23
C TYR A 192 12.87 -4.37 1.89
N LEU A 193 13.27 -3.69 0.81
CA LEU A 193 12.68 -3.90 -0.51
C LEU A 193 12.95 -5.31 -1.07
N LEU A 194 14.09 -5.94 -0.75
CA LEU A 194 14.33 -7.35 -1.06
C LEU A 194 13.26 -8.25 -0.45
N ALA A 195 12.97 -8.07 0.84
CA ALA A 195 11.93 -8.82 1.52
C ALA A 195 10.55 -8.63 0.86
N ARG A 196 10.22 -7.39 0.47
CA ARG A 196 8.98 -7.08 -0.25
C ARG A 196 8.92 -7.67 -1.66
N CYS A 197 10.03 -7.71 -2.39
CA CYS A 197 10.11 -8.36 -3.70
C CYS A 197 9.75 -9.85 -3.58
N HIS A 198 10.36 -10.55 -2.61
CA HIS A 198 10.07 -11.95 -2.35
C HIS A 198 8.62 -12.16 -1.90
N GLY A 199 8.15 -11.40 -0.91
CA GLY A 199 6.82 -11.57 -0.31
C GLY A 199 5.71 -11.09 -1.23
N GLN A 200 5.53 -9.77 -1.31
CA GLN A 200 4.42 -9.15 -2.05
C GLN A 200 4.54 -9.36 -3.56
N GLY A 201 5.76 -9.42 -4.10
CA GLY A 201 5.97 -9.52 -5.54
C GLY A 201 5.88 -10.94 -6.08
N LEU A 202 6.58 -11.88 -5.44
CA LEU A 202 6.74 -13.26 -5.94
C LEU A 202 6.00 -14.32 -5.12
N ASN A 203 5.34 -13.94 -4.02
CA ASN A 203 4.69 -14.86 -3.07
C ASN A 203 5.66 -15.91 -2.48
N GLN A 204 6.95 -15.57 -2.41
CA GLN A 204 8.02 -16.37 -1.83
C GLN A 204 8.15 -16.04 -0.34
N TRP A 205 7.16 -16.46 0.43
CA TRP A 205 6.98 -16.05 1.83
C TRP A 205 8.17 -16.41 2.74
N TRP A 206 8.78 -17.57 2.54
CA TRP A 206 9.96 -17.97 3.34
C TRP A 206 11.19 -17.13 3.04
N ASP A 207 11.42 -16.79 1.77
CA ASP A 207 12.52 -15.91 1.38
C ASP A 207 12.30 -14.50 1.93
N ALA A 208 11.07 -13.98 1.85
CA ALA A 208 10.69 -12.71 2.46
C ALA A 208 10.98 -12.67 3.97
N ILE A 209 10.58 -13.72 4.70
CA ILE A 209 10.87 -13.86 6.13
C ILE A 209 12.37 -13.84 6.41
N ASN A 210 13.18 -14.49 5.58
CA ASN A 210 14.64 -14.49 5.75
C ASN A 210 15.23 -13.09 5.53
N GLU A 211 14.76 -12.35 4.53
CA GLU A 211 15.23 -10.99 4.29
C GLU A 211 14.76 -9.99 5.37
N TYR A 212 13.55 -10.14 5.92
CA TYR A 212 13.13 -9.38 7.10
C TYR A 212 14.01 -9.69 8.32
N LYS A 213 14.40 -10.95 8.53
CA LYS A 213 15.34 -11.31 9.61
C LYS A 213 16.73 -10.70 9.38
N ASN A 214 17.23 -10.72 8.14
CA ASN A 214 18.49 -10.07 7.78
C ASN A 214 18.42 -8.56 8.08
N LEU A 215 17.31 -7.90 7.75
CA LEU A 215 17.08 -6.49 8.08
C LEU A 215 17.19 -6.24 9.59
N ILE A 216 16.43 -7.00 10.38
CA ILE A 216 16.38 -6.86 11.85
C ILE A 216 17.76 -7.11 12.48
N GLN A 217 18.50 -8.10 11.98
CA GLN A 217 19.79 -8.49 12.52
C GLN A 217 20.92 -7.52 12.13
N ASN A 218 20.98 -7.13 10.87
CA ASN A 218 22.09 -6.35 10.33
C ASN A 218 21.87 -4.84 10.51
N TYR A 219 20.61 -4.39 10.55
CA TYR A 219 20.22 -2.99 10.64
C TYR A 219 19.28 -2.73 11.83
N PRO A 220 19.69 -3.00 13.08
CA PRO A 220 18.83 -2.91 14.28
C PRO A 220 18.42 -1.47 14.67
N GLN A 221 18.83 -0.46 13.90
CA GLN A 221 18.40 0.93 14.04
C GLN A 221 17.54 1.41 12.87
N SER A 222 17.21 0.51 11.93
CA SER A 222 16.38 0.84 10.79
C SER A 222 14.97 1.23 11.23
N GLU A 223 14.40 2.23 10.55
CA GLU A 223 13.01 2.63 10.77
C GLU A 223 12.01 1.58 10.27
N PHE A 224 12.45 0.64 9.43
CA PHE A 224 11.62 -0.43 8.89
C PHE A 224 11.39 -1.60 9.86
N ILE A 225 12.07 -1.67 11.01
CA ILE A 225 12.00 -2.85 11.90
C ILE A 225 10.57 -3.18 12.33
N GLY A 226 9.80 -2.18 12.75
CA GLY A 226 8.41 -2.39 13.19
C GLY A 226 7.54 -2.94 12.05
N VAL A 227 7.65 -2.35 10.86
CA VAL A 227 6.93 -2.78 9.66
C VAL A 227 7.40 -4.16 9.20
N ALA A 228 8.69 -4.46 9.28
CA ALA A 228 9.27 -5.75 8.94
C ALA A 228 8.75 -6.87 9.84
N TYR A 229 8.62 -6.63 11.15
CA TYR A 229 7.97 -7.59 12.05
C TYR A 229 6.51 -7.82 11.69
N TYR A 230 5.77 -6.76 11.34
CA TYR A 230 4.37 -6.86 10.93
C TYR A 230 4.23 -7.66 9.63
N GLU A 231 4.97 -7.31 8.57
CA GLU A 231 4.93 -8.00 7.27
C GLU A 231 5.48 -9.44 7.36
N MET A 232 6.44 -9.70 8.26
CA MET A 232 6.86 -11.06 8.60
C MET A 232 5.73 -11.85 9.29
N GLY A 233 4.94 -11.19 10.15
CA GLY A 233 3.72 -11.73 10.72
C GLY A 233 2.68 -12.10 9.66
N ASP A 234 2.44 -11.23 8.68
CA ASP A 234 1.57 -11.50 7.53
C ASP A 234 2.06 -12.74 6.76
N CYS A 235 3.36 -12.82 6.47
CA CYS A 235 3.96 -13.98 5.79
C CYS A 235 3.74 -15.27 6.59
N TYR A 236 4.00 -15.26 7.89
CA TYR A 236 3.76 -16.43 8.75
C TYR A 236 2.28 -16.81 8.83
N TYR A 237 1.38 -15.82 8.83
CA TYR A 237 -0.06 -16.05 8.86
C TYR A 237 -0.55 -16.73 7.58
N ILE A 238 -0.08 -16.27 6.41
CA ILE A 238 -0.37 -16.88 5.10
C ILE A 238 0.13 -18.32 5.05
N LEU A 239 1.29 -18.60 5.64
CA LEU A 239 1.86 -19.94 5.76
C LEU A 239 1.18 -20.80 6.85
N GLU A 240 0.08 -20.31 7.45
CA GLU A 240 -0.65 -20.94 8.56
C GLU A 240 0.23 -21.22 9.80
N SER A 241 1.38 -20.57 9.90
CA SER A 241 2.30 -20.65 11.03
C SER A 241 1.88 -19.69 12.13
N TYR A 242 0.65 -19.84 12.62
CA TYR A 242 0.01 -18.87 13.52
C TYR A 242 0.79 -18.62 14.82
N SER A 243 1.53 -19.62 15.32
CA SER A 243 2.41 -19.44 16.48
C SER A 243 3.55 -18.44 16.18
N ASN A 244 4.22 -18.59 15.04
CA ASN A 244 5.28 -17.67 14.63
C ASN A 244 4.72 -16.29 14.24
N ALA A 245 3.57 -16.26 13.58
CA ALA A 245 2.86 -15.02 13.25
C ALA A 245 2.53 -14.23 14.52
N SER A 246 2.03 -14.90 15.56
CA SER A 246 1.70 -14.25 16.84
C SER A 246 2.92 -13.60 17.50
N ILE A 247 4.09 -14.25 17.44
CA ILE A 247 5.33 -13.69 17.97
C ILE A 247 5.75 -12.47 17.16
N ALA A 248 5.71 -12.55 15.83
CA ALA A 248 6.10 -11.45 14.95
C ALA A 248 5.18 -10.23 15.11
N TYR A 249 3.86 -10.44 15.16
CA TYR A 249 2.91 -9.34 15.40
C TYR A 249 3.08 -8.71 16.79
N ASP A 250 3.34 -9.50 17.83
CA ASP A 250 3.55 -8.93 19.18
C ASP A 250 4.84 -8.09 19.24
N GLN A 251 5.91 -8.50 18.55
CA GLN A 251 7.10 -7.67 18.37
C GLN A 251 6.78 -6.38 17.62
N ALA A 252 6.06 -6.46 16.51
CA ALA A 252 5.63 -5.29 15.73
C ALA A 252 4.78 -4.33 16.58
N ARG A 253 3.90 -4.86 17.43
CA ARG A 253 3.00 -4.08 18.29
C ARG A 253 3.73 -3.11 19.22
N SER A 254 4.94 -3.47 19.65
CA SER A 254 5.77 -2.63 20.51
C SER A 254 6.24 -1.31 19.88
N PHE A 255 6.15 -1.17 18.55
CA PHE A 255 6.60 0.02 17.81
C PHE A 255 5.56 1.16 17.76
N GLY A 256 4.32 0.92 18.21
CA GLY A 256 3.29 1.96 18.28
C GLY A 256 2.71 2.36 16.92
N GLY A 257 1.83 3.38 16.95
CA GLY A 257 1.27 4.01 15.75
C GLY A 257 0.48 3.06 14.85
N GLU A 258 0.65 3.21 13.54
CA GLU A 258 -0.05 2.39 12.54
C GLU A 258 0.37 0.91 12.61
N VAL A 259 1.64 0.65 12.92
CA VAL A 259 2.17 -0.72 13.08
C VAL A 259 1.47 -1.41 14.24
N GLU A 260 1.37 -0.76 15.39
CA GLU A 260 0.65 -1.29 16.55
C GLU A 260 -0.81 -1.60 16.23
N LYS A 261 -1.49 -0.69 15.55
CA LYS A 261 -2.89 -0.87 15.16
C LYS A 261 -3.05 -2.14 14.31
N LYS A 262 -2.31 -2.24 13.20
CA LYS A 262 -2.39 -3.38 12.28
C LYS A 262 -1.96 -4.70 12.92
N SER A 263 -0.87 -4.69 13.70
CA SER A 263 -0.36 -5.90 14.33
C SER A 263 -1.25 -6.40 15.47
N THR A 264 -1.93 -5.51 16.20
CA THR A 264 -2.92 -5.90 17.23
C THR A 264 -4.05 -6.71 16.62
N TYR A 265 -4.56 -6.27 15.46
CA TYR A 265 -5.60 -6.97 14.73
C TYR A 265 -5.12 -8.35 14.23
N GLY A 266 -3.95 -8.40 13.57
CA GLY A 266 -3.36 -9.66 13.10
C GLY A 266 -3.05 -10.64 14.23
N LEU A 267 -2.58 -10.15 15.38
CA LEU A 267 -2.31 -10.96 16.57
C LEU A 267 -3.60 -11.56 17.17
N ALA A 268 -4.69 -10.79 17.21
CA ALA A 268 -5.98 -11.28 17.69
C ALA A 268 -6.50 -12.44 16.83
N HIS A 269 -6.36 -12.31 15.51
CA HIS A 269 -6.65 -13.40 14.56
C HIS A 269 -5.75 -14.61 14.75
N CYS A 270 -4.46 -14.43 15.02
CA CYS A 270 -3.57 -15.55 15.36
C CYS A 270 -4.06 -16.30 16.59
N PHE A 271 -4.45 -15.59 17.65
CA PHE A 271 -5.01 -16.24 18.84
C PHE A 271 -6.33 -16.95 18.57
N TYR A 272 -7.18 -16.40 17.71
CA TYR A 272 -8.42 -17.07 17.30
C TYR A 272 -8.12 -18.38 16.56
N LYS A 273 -7.16 -18.36 15.61
CA LYS A 273 -6.73 -19.55 14.84
C LYS A 273 -6.05 -20.61 15.70
N LEU A 274 -5.33 -20.19 16.74
CA LEU A 274 -4.71 -21.06 17.74
C LEU A 274 -5.70 -21.55 18.82
N GLU A 275 -6.99 -21.21 18.70
CA GLU A 275 -8.05 -21.55 19.66
C GLU A 275 -7.81 -21.00 21.08
N LEU A 276 -6.96 -19.97 21.20
CA LEU A 276 -6.73 -19.21 22.42
C LEU A 276 -7.80 -18.13 22.58
N PHE A 277 -9.06 -18.55 22.58
CA PHE A 277 -10.22 -17.68 22.41
C PHE A 277 -10.31 -16.54 23.44
N TYR A 278 -9.86 -16.76 24.68
CA TYR A 278 -9.80 -15.69 25.68
C TYR A 278 -8.87 -14.54 25.27
N LYS A 279 -7.67 -14.91 24.79
CA LYS A 279 -6.68 -13.93 24.34
C LYS A 279 -7.16 -13.21 23.09
N ALA A 280 -7.77 -13.96 22.16
CA ALA A 280 -8.39 -13.40 20.96
C ALA A 280 -9.46 -12.37 21.34
N ALA A 281 -10.44 -12.76 22.16
CA ALA A 281 -11.53 -11.88 22.57
C ALA A 281 -11.03 -10.63 23.30
N SER A 282 -10.08 -10.79 24.22
CA SER A 282 -9.49 -9.67 24.96
C SER A 282 -8.79 -8.67 24.03
N LEU A 283 -8.07 -9.17 23.02
CA LEU A 283 -7.31 -8.34 22.10
C LEU A 283 -8.19 -7.68 21.03
N PHE A 284 -9.25 -8.36 20.57
CA PHE A 284 -10.27 -7.73 19.74
C PHE A 284 -11.01 -6.61 20.49
N ALA A 285 -11.35 -6.83 21.76
CA ALA A 285 -11.95 -5.79 22.60
C ALA A 285 -11.01 -4.59 22.81
N GLU A 286 -9.72 -4.83 23.08
CA GLU A 286 -8.69 -3.78 23.15
C GLU A 286 -8.61 -2.97 21.86
N TYR A 287 -8.59 -3.68 20.72
CA TYR A 287 -8.53 -3.07 19.39
C TYR A 287 -9.73 -2.15 19.14
N VAL A 288 -10.96 -2.65 19.35
CA VAL A 288 -12.19 -1.87 19.15
C VAL A 288 -12.25 -0.68 20.09
N GLN A 289 -11.80 -0.84 21.34
CA GLN A 289 -11.76 0.26 22.30
C GLN A 289 -10.80 1.36 21.88
N LYS A 290 -9.62 0.99 21.36
CA LYS A 290 -8.56 1.94 20.98
C LYS A 290 -8.81 2.56 19.60
N TYR A 291 -9.41 1.81 18.67
CA TYR A 291 -9.60 2.18 17.27
C TYR A 291 -11.05 2.00 16.78
N PRO A 292 -12.06 2.63 17.41
CA PRO A 292 -13.47 2.36 17.13
C PRO A 292 -13.96 2.80 15.74
N ASN A 293 -13.15 3.56 14.98
CA ASN A 293 -13.49 4.03 13.64
C ASN A 293 -12.57 3.43 12.56
N ASP A 294 -11.72 2.46 12.91
CA ASP A 294 -10.86 1.80 11.93
C ASP A 294 -11.67 0.89 11.00
N GLU A 295 -11.14 0.63 9.80
CA GLU A 295 -11.79 -0.20 8.79
C GLU A 295 -12.03 -1.64 9.24
N PHE A 296 -11.31 -2.12 10.26
CA PHE A 296 -11.51 -3.46 10.85
C PHE A 296 -12.23 -3.44 12.20
N ALA A 297 -12.72 -2.30 12.69
CA ALA A 297 -13.33 -2.20 14.01
C ALA A 297 -14.65 -3.00 14.12
N ASP A 298 -15.43 -3.02 13.05
CA ASP A 298 -16.66 -3.79 12.93
C ASP A 298 -16.39 -5.30 12.91
N ASP A 299 -15.40 -5.73 12.12
CA ASP A 299 -14.91 -7.11 12.02
C ASP A 299 -14.36 -7.59 13.37
N ALA A 300 -13.50 -6.79 14.00
CA ALA A 300 -12.95 -7.05 15.33
C ALA A 300 -14.06 -7.19 16.39
N GLN A 301 -15.08 -6.33 16.38
CA GLN A 301 -16.18 -6.40 17.34
C GLN A 301 -17.00 -7.69 17.17
N TYR A 302 -17.18 -8.17 15.94
CA TYR A 302 -17.77 -9.48 15.70
C TYR A 302 -16.87 -10.62 16.22
N PHE A 303 -15.57 -10.57 15.92
CA PHE A 303 -14.64 -11.61 16.33
C PHE A 303 -14.40 -11.65 17.84
N GLU A 304 -14.60 -10.56 18.58
CA GLU A 304 -14.73 -10.57 20.04
C GLU A 304 -15.85 -11.53 20.46
N GLY A 305 -17.06 -11.34 19.91
CA GLY A 305 -18.23 -12.18 20.21
C GLY A 305 -18.06 -13.64 19.76
N ALA A 306 -17.49 -13.84 18.57
CA ALA A 306 -17.21 -15.19 18.06
C ALA A 306 -16.17 -15.91 18.93
N SER A 307 -15.16 -15.20 19.42
CA SER A 307 -14.17 -15.75 20.35
C SER A 307 -14.82 -16.15 21.68
N TRP A 308 -15.65 -15.28 22.28
CA TRP A 308 -16.38 -15.64 23.50
C TRP A 308 -17.31 -16.83 23.31
N TYR A 309 -18.02 -16.90 22.18
CA TYR A 309 -18.87 -18.03 21.85
C TYR A 309 -18.08 -19.33 21.76
N ARG A 310 -16.91 -19.31 21.10
CA ARG A 310 -16.02 -20.48 20.95
C ARG A 310 -15.39 -20.92 22.28
N ARG A 311 -15.34 -20.03 23.27
CA ARG A 311 -14.93 -20.35 24.65
C ARG A 311 -16.08 -20.76 25.57
N ASP A 312 -17.29 -20.90 25.04
CA ASP A 312 -18.53 -21.18 25.79
C ASP A 312 -18.93 -20.09 26.81
N ASP A 313 -18.32 -18.90 26.75
CA ASP A 313 -18.67 -17.74 27.58
C ASP A 313 -19.85 -16.98 26.93
N TYR A 314 -21.00 -17.66 26.81
CA TYR A 314 -22.14 -17.18 26.02
C TYR A 314 -22.70 -15.84 26.47
N GLN A 315 -22.60 -15.49 27.75
CA GLN A 315 -23.06 -14.19 28.25
C GLN A 315 -22.18 -13.04 27.72
N LEU A 316 -20.86 -13.21 27.71
CA LEU A 316 -19.94 -12.24 27.11
C LEU A 316 -20.10 -12.17 25.59
N ALA A 317 -20.35 -13.32 24.95
CA ALA A 317 -20.63 -13.37 23.52
C ALA A 317 -21.89 -12.57 23.14
N LEU A 318 -22.97 -12.70 23.92
CA LEU A 318 -24.19 -11.91 23.73
C LEU A 318 -23.90 -10.40 23.77
N GLU A 319 -23.15 -9.94 24.76
CA GLU A 319 -22.80 -8.53 24.91
C GLU A 319 -21.95 -8.02 23.74
N ALA A 320 -20.96 -8.79 23.30
CA ALA A 320 -20.11 -8.43 22.17
C ALA A 320 -20.87 -8.42 20.83
N PHE A 321 -21.75 -9.40 20.58
CA PHE A 321 -22.59 -9.38 19.39
C PHE A 321 -23.60 -8.22 19.41
N ASP A 322 -24.12 -7.86 20.59
CA ASP A 322 -24.96 -6.66 20.72
C ASP A 322 -24.21 -5.38 20.40
N LYS A 323 -22.97 -5.23 20.87
CA LYS A 323 -22.11 -4.11 20.47
C LYS A 323 -21.88 -4.10 18.96
N SER A 324 -21.60 -5.25 18.33
CA SER A 324 -21.42 -5.36 16.88
C SER A 324 -22.65 -4.82 16.11
N ILE A 325 -23.86 -5.23 16.52
CA ILE A 325 -25.11 -4.83 15.85
C ILE A 325 -25.42 -3.35 16.07
N VAL A 326 -25.18 -2.83 17.28
CA VAL A 326 -25.58 -1.47 17.68
C VAL A 326 -24.56 -0.42 17.25
N GLN A 327 -23.27 -0.69 17.42
CA GLN A 327 -22.20 0.27 17.13
C GLN A 327 -21.79 0.25 15.65
N TYR A 328 -21.89 -0.91 14.98
CA TYR A 328 -21.48 -1.10 13.59
C TYR A 328 -22.64 -1.62 12.71
N PRO A 329 -23.79 -0.94 12.65
CA PRO A 329 -24.97 -1.44 11.93
C PRO A 329 -24.76 -1.58 10.42
N ASN A 330 -23.84 -0.80 9.84
CA ASN A 330 -23.48 -0.83 8.43
C ASN A 330 -22.11 -1.48 8.18
N GLY A 331 -21.52 -2.10 9.21
CA GLY A 331 -20.21 -2.74 9.10
C GLY A 331 -20.23 -3.91 8.12
N THR A 332 -19.12 -4.09 7.40
CA THR A 332 -18.98 -5.10 6.35
C THR A 332 -17.66 -5.84 6.48
N TRP A 333 -17.65 -7.12 6.11
CA TRP A 333 -16.39 -7.82 5.88
C TRP A 333 -15.61 -7.16 4.74
N TYR A 334 -14.36 -7.59 4.53
CA TYR A 334 -13.49 -7.13 3.43
C TYR A 334 -14.12 -7.21 2.01
N ASN A 335 -15.19 -7.99 1.82
CA ASN A 335 -15.89 -8.16 0.55
C ASN A 335 -17.22 -7.38 0.44
N GLY A 336 -17.51 -6.48 1.38
CA GLY A 336 -18.70 -5.64 1.37
C GLY A 336 -19.99 -6.33 1.83
N ILE A 337 -19.94 -7.59 2.28
CA ILE A 337 -21.09 -8.28 2.88
C ILE A 337 -21.29 -7.78 4.32
N PHE A 338 -22.52 -7.44 4.70
CA PHE A 338 -22.83 -6.93 6.04
C PHE A 338 -22.52 -7.94 7.16
N ILE A 339 -21.92 -7.44 8.24
CA ILE A 339 -21.60 -8.21 9.46
C ILE A 339 -22.84 -8.39 10.35
N ALA A 340 -23.70 -7.37 10.44
CA ALA A 340 -24.83 -7.34 11.36
C ALA A 340 -25.73 -8.60 11.34
N PRO A 341 -26.10 -9.19 10.17
CA PRO A 341 -26.88 -10.42 10.12
C PRO A 341 -26.16 -11.63 10.73
N ALA A 342 -24.84 -11.73 10.55
CA ALA A 342 -24.01 -12.78 11.15
C ALA A 342 -23.91 -12.60 12.67
N SER A 343 -23.74 -11.37 13.15
CA SER A 343 -23.77 -11.05 14.58
C SER A 343 -25.13 -11.42 15.20
N MET A 344 -26.24 -11.08 14.52
CA MET A 344 -27.59 -11.46 14.97
C MET A 344 -27.76 -12.99 15.01
N PHE A 345 -27.28 -13.71 14.00
CA PHE A 345 -27.39 -15.16 13.96
C PHE A 345 -26.63 -15.82 15.11
N ASN A 346 -25.38 -15.41 15.33
CA ASN A 346 -24.55 -15.96 16.41
C ASN A 346 -25.05 -15.54 17.80
N LYS A 347 -25.59 -14.32 17.95
CA LYS A 347 -26.34 -13.93 19.15
C LYS A 347 -27.51 -14.89 19.39
N GLY A 348 -28.25 -15.26 18.35
CA GLY A 348 -29.30 -16.27 18.42
C GLY A 348 -28.80 -17.62 18.94
N LEU A 349 -27.65 -18.09 18.45
CA LEU A 349 -27.04 -19.33 18.94
C LEU A 349 -26.65 -19.22 20.43
N CYS A 350 -26.12 -18.07 20.86
CA CYS A 350 -25.84 -17.83 22.27
C CYS A 350 -27.11 -17.88 23.12
N LEU A 351 -28.20 -17.26 22.66
CA LEU A 351 -29.51 -17.28 23.34
C LEU A 351 -30.03 -18.72 23.53
N GLU A 352 -29.88 -19.56 22.51
CA GLU A 352 -30.24 -20.98 22.62
C GLU A 352 -29.39 -21.71 23.65
N LYS A 353 -28.07 -21.46 23.69
CA LYS A 353 -27.15 -22.08 24.65
C LYS A 353 -27.48 -21.70 26.10
N VAL A 354 -28.03 -20.50 26.33
CA VAL A 354 -28.48 -20.05 27.66
C VAL A 354 -29.98 -20.31 27.93
N GLY A 355 -30.67 -21.04 27.04
CA GLY A 355 -32.07 -21.45 27.23
C GLY A 355 -33.13 -20.38 26.89
N ARG A 356 -32.74 -19.26 26.30
CA ARG A 356 -33.62 -18.14 25.91
C ARG A 356 -34.22 -18.36 24.52
N TYR A 357 -34.88 -19.49 24.33
CA TYR A 357 -35.35 -19.97 23.01
C TYR A 357 -36.33 -19.03 22.32
N SER A 358 -37.27 -18.43 23.05
CA SER A 358 -38.24 -17.49 22.48
C SER A 358 -37.57 -16.26 21.90
N GLU A 359 -36.52 -15.75 22.56
CA GLU A 359 -35.76 -14.60 22.08
C GLU A 359 -34.89 -14.95 20.87
N ALA A 360 -34.27 -16.13 20.89
CA ALA A 360 -33.53 -16.64 19.72
C ALA A 360 -34.45 -16.76 18.50
N TYR A 361 -35.65 -17.33 18.68
CA TYR A 361 -36.64 -17.49 17.61
C TYR A 361 -37.06 -16.14 17.01
N GLN A 362 -37.37 -15.15 17.84
CA GLN A 362 -37.70 -13.80 17.36
C GLN A 362 -36.53 -13.14 16.63
N LEU A 363 -35.31 -13.31 17.13
CA LEU A 363 -34.11 -12.76 16.50
C LEU A 363 -33.88 -13.35 15.11
N TYR A 364 -34.10 -14.65 14.93
CA TYR A 364 -34.01 -15.29 13.62
C TYR A 364 -35.09 -14.79 12.65
N LEU A 365 -36.33 -14.58 13.10
CA LEU A 365 -37.37 -13.96 12.27
C LEU A 365 -36.99 -12.53 11.84
N ASP A 366 -36.35 -11.78 12.73
CA ASP A 366 -35.86 -10.44 12.45
C ASP A 366 -34.78 -10.41 11.36
N ILE A 367 -33.88 -11.40 11.32
CA ILE A 367 -32.88 -11.54 10.26
C ILE A 367 -33.58 -11.72 8.90
N ILE A 368 -34.55 -12.63 8.80
CA ILE A 368 -35.31 -12.85 7.55
C ILE A 368 -36.00 -11.57 7.08
N ARG A 369 -36.58 -10.80 8.02
CA ARG A 369 -37.34 -9.58 7.72
C ARG A 369 -36.44 -8.42 7.31
N LYS A 370 -35.35 -8.19 8.04
CA LYS A 370 -34.46 -7.03 7.85
C LYS A 370 -33.39 -7.27 6.79
N TYR A 371 -32.98 -8.51 6.58
CA TYR A 371 -31.87 -8.87 5.69
C TYR A 371 -32.19 -10.07 4.79
N PRO A 372 -33.24 -10.05 3.96
CA PRO A 372 -33.75 -11.21 3.21
C PRO A 372 -32.78 -11.88 2.23
N GLY A 373 -31.61 -11.27 1.96
CA GLY A 373 -30.53 -11.80 1.13
C GLY A 373 -29.20 -11.96 1.88
N ALA A 374 -29.22 -12.03 3.21
CA ALA A 374 -28.02 -12.12 4.03
C ALA A 374 -27.16 -13.33 3.66
N LYS A 375 -25.84 -13.12 3.67
CA LYS A 375 -24.81 -14.11 3.38
C LYS A 375 -23.78 -14.15 4.49
N TRP A 376 -23.12 -15.30 4.62
CA TRP A 376 -21.88 -15.42 5.36
C TRP A 376 -20.73 -14.77 4.60
N ALA A 377 -19.60 -14.56 5.27
CA ALA A 377 -18.40 -13.96 4.66
C ALA A 377 -17.90 -14.73 3.43
N ASP A 378 -18.10 -16.05 3.38
CA ASP A 378 -17.77 -16.90 2.23
C ASP A 378 -18.79 -16.85 1.08
N GLY A 379 -19.84 -16.03 1.22
CA GLY A 379 -20.91 -15.86 0.23
C GLY A 379 -22.04 -16.90 0.31
N THR A 380 -21.96 -17.88 1.21
CA THR A 380 -23.03 -18.87 1.42
C THR A 380 -24.25 -18.23 2.08
N SER A 381 -25.43 -18.84 1.90
CA SER A 381 -26.71 -18.29 2.34
C SER A 381 -26.86 -18.37 3.86
N LEU A 382 -26.80 -17.21 4.54
CA LEU A 382 -27.11 -17.12 5.97
C LEU A 382 -28.61 -17.30 6.23
N ILE A 383 -29.44 -16.95 5.24
CA ILE A 383 -30.89 -17.13 5.29
C ILE A 383 -31.28 -18.61 5.42
N ASP A 384 -30.59 -19.51 4.73
CA ASP A 384 -30.89 -20.93 4.83
C ASP A 384 -30.50 -21.48 6.20
N SER A 385 -29.36 -21.05 6.75
CA SER A 385 -29.00 -21.34 8.15
C SER A 385 -30.06 -20.83 9.13
N THR A 386 -30.58 -19.62 8.88
CA THR A 386 -31.60 -18.98 9.74
C THR A 386 -32.93 -19.74 9.71
N LYS A 387 -33.43 -20.09 8.53
CA LYS A 387 -34.65 -20.90 8.37
C LYS A 387 -34.54 -22.24 9.08
N TYR A 388 -33.38 -22.90 8.95
CA TYR A 388 -33.14 -24.16 9.65
C TYR A 388 -33.26 -24.03 11.16
N ARG A 389 -32.68 -22.98 11.77
CA ARG A 389 -32.82 -22.72 13.22
C ARG A 389 -34.26 -22.42 13.65
N ILE A 390 -35.01 -21.65 12.84
CA ILE A 390 -36.44 -21.37 13.08
C ILE A 390 -37.25 -22.66 13.17
N GLU A 391 -37.07 -23.59 12.22
CA GLU A 391 -37.81 -24.86 12.22
C GLU A 391 -37.45 -25.75 13.43
N LEU A 392 -36.18 -25.76 13.84
CA LEU A 392 -35.76 -26.50 15.04
C LEU A 392 -36.40 -25.95 16.32
N LEU A 393 -36.50 -24.63 16.45
CA LEU A 393 -37.04 -23.98 17.64
C LEU A 393 -38.57 -23.96 17.69
N LYS A 394 -39.25 -24.22 16.56
CA LYS A 394 -40.70 -24.12 16.43
C LYS A 394 -41.45 -24.93 17.49
N ASN A 395 -41.06 -26.18 17.70
CA ASN A 395 -41.74 -27.07 18.66
C ASN A 395 -41.36 -26.80 20.13
N THR A 396 -40.30 -26.01 20.35
CA THR A 396 -39.84 -25.63 21.70
C THR A 396 -40.50 -24.33 22.16
N VAL A 397 -40.86 -23.45 21.22
CA VAL A 397 -41.35 -22.10 21.49
C VAL A 397 -42.87 -21.97 21.30
N LEU A 398 -43.45 -22.68 20.33
CA LEU A 398 -44.89 -22.74 20.04
C LEU A 398 -45.49 -24.00 20.65
#